data_AF-D7UXL9-F1
#
_entry.id   AF-D7UXL9-F1
#
_cell.length_a   1.000
_cell.length_b   1.000
_cell.length_c   1.000
_cell.angle_alpha   90.00
_cell.angle_beta   90.00
_cell.angle_gamma   90.00
#
_symmetry.space_group_name_H-M   'P 1'
#
loop_
_entity.id
_entity.type
_entity.pdbx_description
1 polymer ?
#
loop_
_entity_poly.entity_id
_entity_poly.type
_entity_poly.pdbx_seq_one_letter_code
_entity_poly.pdbx_strand_id
1 'polypeptide(L)' 'MADKTSEAQKAASKRYRDKNREKNTIQSYKRSGRKFIRDHATLDDLEEFKQLIADREKELK' A
#
# COMPACT_ATOMS: atom_id res chain seq x y z
N MET A 1 24.81 -0.08 18.34
CA MET A 1 23.64 0.81 18.13
C MET A 1 22.53 0.31 19.05
N ALA A 2 22.28 0.98 20.18
CA ALA A 2 21.29 0.55 21.15
C ALA A 2 19.87 0.71 20.57
N ASP A 3 19.06 -0.34 20.70
CA ASP A 3 17.66 -0.32 20.28
C ASP A 3 16.92 0.72 21.13
N LYS A 4 16.56 1.85 20.51
CA LYS A 4 15.90 2.99 21.15
C LYS A 4 14.42 2.70 21.48
N THR A 5 13.93 1.51 21.19
CA THR A 5 12.52 1.15 21.30
C THR A 5 12.34 0.12 22.41
N SER A 6 11.68 0.52 23.50
CA SER A 6 11.32 -0.42 24.57
C SER A 6 10.40 -1.52 24.03
N GLU A 7 10.51 -2.73 24.59
CA GLU A 7 9.60 -3.85 24.31
C GLU A 7 8.11 -3.43 24.45
N ALA A 8 7.82 -2.53 25.39
CA ALA A 8 6.48 -1.96 25.56
C ALA A 8 6.02 -1.12 24.35
N GLN A 9 6.92 -0.34 23.74
CA GLN A 9 6.63 0.46 22.54
C GLN A 9 6.48 -0.43 21.31
N LYS A 10 7.25 -1.52 21.21
CA LYS A 10 7.09 -2.53 20.15
C LYS A 10 5.73 -3.23 20.26
N ALA A 11 5.34 -3.64 21.46
CA ALA A 11 4.05 -4.25 21.73
C ALA A 11 2.88 -3.29 21.42
N ALA A 12 2.98 -2.03 21.81
CA ALA A 12 1.99 -1.00 21.49
C ALA A 12 1.88 -0.76 19.98
N SER A 13 3.02 -0.66 19.28
CA SER A 13 3.06 -0.51 17.82
C SER A 13 2.44 -1.71 17.11
N LYS A 14 2.69 -2.92 17.61
CA LYS A 14 2.10 -4.16 17.09
C LYS A 14 0.57 -4.15 17.24
N ARG A 15 0.06 -3.86 18.43
CA ARG A 15 -1.40 -3.75 18.69
C ARG A 15 -2.08 -2.71 17.80
N TYR A 16 -1.44 -1.56 17.59
CA TYR A 16 -1.95 -0.54 16.68
C TYR A 16 -1.97 -1.02 15.22
N ARG A 17 -0.91 -1.69 14.77
CA ARG A 17 -0.83 -2.26 13.41
C ARG A 17 -1.87 -3.35 13.20
N ASP A 18 -2.09 -4.21 14.19
CA ASP A 18 -3.07 -5.29 14.14
C ASP A 18 -4.49 -4.71 14.05
N LYS A 19 -4.81 -3.69 14.85
CA LYS A 19 -6.11 -2.99 14.81
C LYS A 19 -6.35 -2.24 13.50
N ASN A 20 -5.28 -1.77 12.84
CA ASN A 20 -5.36 -1.02 11.58
C ASN A 20 -4.84 -1.83 10.39
N ARG A 21 -4.87 -3.17 10.48
CA ARG A 21 -4.21 -4.06 9.52
C ARG A 21 -4.70 -3.81 8.10
N GLU A 22 -6.01 -3.74 7.90
CA GLU A 22 -6.62 -3.50 6.59
C GLU A 22 -6.19 -2.16 5.98
N LYS A 23 -6.28 -1.07 6.76
CA LYS A 23 -5.84 0.26 6.34
C LYS A 23 -4.35 0.26 5.96
N ASN A 24 -3.51 -0.40 6.75
CA ASN A 24 -2.08 -0.49 6.48
C ASN A 24 -1.80 -1.32 5.22
N THR A 25 -2.52 -2.42 5.03
CA THR A 25 -2.42 -3.27 3.83
C THR A 25 -2.78 -2.47 2.58
N ILE A 26 -3.92 -1.76 2.58
CA ILE A 26 -4.34 -0.91 1.46
C ILE A 26 -3.30 0.18 1.16
N GLN A 27 -2.76 0.83 2.20
CA GLN A 27 -1.71 1.84 2.03
C GLN A 27 -0.41 1.24 1.48
N SER A 28 -0.06 0.02 1.89
CA SER A 28 1.08 -0.71 1.35
C SER A 28 0.90 -0.99 -0.14
N TYR A 29 -0.26 -1.53 -0.53
CA TYR A 29 -0.59 -1.78 -1.94
C TYR A 29 -0.52 -0.49 -2.77
N LYS A 30 -1.08 0.62 -2.25
CA LYS A 30 -1.01 1.91 -2.92
C LYS A 30 0.43 2.40 -3.13
N ARG A 31 1.31 2.21 -2.13
CA ARG A 31 2.73 2.60 -2.23
C ARG A 31 3.47 1.73 -3.24
N SER A 32 3.28 0.42 -3.18
CA SER A 32 3.91 -0.53 -4.10
C SER A 32 3.45 -0.31 -5.54
N GLY A 33 2.14 -0.15 -5.75
CA GLY A 33 1.58 0.13 -7.08
C GLY A 33 2.10 1.42 -7.68
N ARG A 34 2.19 2.51 -6.89
CA ARG A 34 2.83 3.76 -7.35
C ARG A 34 4.27 3.56 -7.78
N LYS A 35 5.07 2.81 -7.00
CA LYS A 35 6.46 2.54 -7.33
C LYS A 35 6.55 1.72 -8.61
N PHE A 36 5.70 0.70 -8.76
CA PHE A 36 5.67 -0.14 -9.94
C PHE A 36 5.35 0.67 -11.20
N ILE A 37 4.25 1.44 -11.19
CA ILE A 37 3.84 2.29 -12.32
C ILE A 37 4.95 3.28 -12.71
N ARG A 38 5.67 3.83 -11.73
CA ARG A 38 6.70 4.85 -11.98
C ARG A 38 8.02 4.26 -12.47
N ASP A 39 8.48 3.18 -11.86
CA ASP A 39 9.87 2.73 -11.97
C ASP A 39 10.03 1.41 -12.75
N HIS A 40 8.94 0.65 -12.94
CA HIS A 40 9.02 -0.74 -13.42
C HIS A 40 8.02 -1.09 -14.54
N ALA A 41 6.90 -0.36 -14.66
CA ALA A 41 5.85 -0.70 -15.61
C ALA A 41 6.30 -0.53 -17.06
N THR A 42 5.92 -1.50 -17.89
CA THR A 42 6.02 -1.44 -19.34
C THR A 42 4.84 -0.69 -19.96
N LEU A 43 4.89 -0.42 -21.26
CA LEU A 43 3.78 0.21 -21.98
C LEU A 43 2.48 -0.60 -21.85
N ASP A 44 2.56 -1.91 -22.00
CA ASP A 44 1.41 -2.82 -21.88
C ASP A 44 0.82 -2.78 -20.46
N ASP A 45 1.66 -2.80 -19.41
CA ASP A 45 1.21 -2.66 -18.02
C ASP A 45 0.47 -1.33 -17.80
N LEU A 46 0.97 -0.24 -18.38
CA LEU A 46 0.35 1.07 -18.27
C LEU A 46 -1.01 1.13 -18.99
N GLU A 47 -1.16 0.45 -20.11
CA GLU A 47 -2.44 0.32 -20.81
C GLU A 47 -3.43 -0.51 -20.01
N GLU A 48 -3.01 -1.64 -19.44
CA GLU A 48 -3.83 -2.45 -18.54
C GLU A 48 -4.30 -1.63 -17.32
N PHE A 49 -3.39 -0.91 -16.65
CA PHE A 49 -3.78 -0.09 -15.50
C PHE A 49 -4.75 1.03 -15.87
N LYS A 50 -4.64 1.64 -17.05
CA LYS A 50 -5.61 2.63 -17.51
C LYS A 50 -7.00 2.02 -17.67
N GLN A 51 -7.11 0.81 -18.21
CA GLN A 51 -8.39 0.10 -18.34
C GLN A 51 -8.99 -0.20 -16.96
N LEU A 52 -8.17 -0.75 -16.04
CA LEU A 52 -8.60 -1.04 -14.66
C LEU A 52 -9.08 0.22 -13.92
N ILE A 53 -8.40 1.37 -14.11
CA ILE A 53 -8.83 2.65 -13.54
C ILE A 53 -10.17 3.07 -14.13
N ALA A 54 -10.33 3.01 -15.47
CA ALA A 54 -11.56 3.41 -16.13
C ALA A 54 -12.77 2.59 -15.68
N ASP A 55 -12.61 1.27 -15.52
CA ASP A 55 -13.69 0.41 -15.04
C ASP A 55 -14.03 0.68 -13.56
N ARG A 56 -13.01 0.90 -12.72
CA ARG A 56 -13.24 1.26 -11.32
C ARG A 56 -13.93 2.62 -11.17
N GLU A 57 -13.61 3.59 -12.03
CA GLU A 57 -14.30 4.88 -12.05
C GLU A 57 -15.77 4.77 -12.46
N LYS A 58 -16.11 3.82 -13.35
CA LYS A 58 -17.52 3.55 -13.70
C LYS A 58 -18.30 2.96 -12.54
N GLU A 59 -17.70 2.03 -11.79
CA GLU A 59 -18.36 1.41 -10.62
C GLU A 59 -18.60 2.38 -9.46
N LEU A 60 -17.82 3.46 -9.40
CA LEU A 60 -17.88 4.47 -8.32
C LEU A 60 -18.71 5.70 -8.68
N LYS A 61 -19.21 5.82 -9.91
CA LYS A 61 -20.10 6.89 -10.38
C LYS A 61 -21.56 6.46 -10.31
#